data_AF-A0A9N9NWQ8-F1
#
_entry.id   AF-A0A9N9NWQ8-F1
#
_cell.length_a   1.000
_cell.length_b   1.000
_cell.length_c   1.000
_cell.angle_alpha   90.00
_cell.angle_beta   90.00
_cell.angle_gamma   90.00
#
_symmetry.space_group_name_H-M   'P 1'
#
loop_
_entity.id
_entity.type
_entity.pdbx_description
1 polymer ?
#
loop_
_entity_poly.entity_id
_entity_poly.type
_entity_poly.pdbx_seq_one_letter_code
_entity_poly.pdbx_strand_id
1 'polypeptide(L)'
;IVHDSKFQKELVSQVLLNIKLLCVNIESQFEEELFEKFAPIVKSTISSMISKLSLIMSQNERNEVNISIIKNGMMATVLLFTSCPKSCVQMHTSQKDFTEILNKGFYSENAAISITSLQCTRTLILLSSKPTNMTLTNNDISESVKISQNFTKALMPQVILFIKSLNEKYKNHVFSQDEASMLNVVEESVKTLLTINAVAQDSQ
;
A
#
# COMPACT_ATOMS: atom_id res chain seq x y z
N ILE A 1 23.21 -2.63 11.43
CA ILE A 1 22.30 -3.79 11.20
C ILE A 1 21.08 -3.37 10.38
N VAL A 2 20.22 -2.46 10.86
CA VAL A 2 18.99 -2.06 10.13
C VAL A 2 19.25 -1.39 8.78
N HIS A 3 20.43 -0.80 8.57
CA HIS A 3 20.82 -0.13 7.30
C HIS A 3 21.61 -1.00 6.33
N ASP A 4 21.82 -2.28 6.67
CA ASP A 4 22.56 -3.19 5.81
C ASP A 4 21.73 -3.53 4.56
N SER A 5 22.33 -3.45 3.37
CA SER A 5 21.63 -3.63 2.09
C SER A 5 21.12 -5.06 1.88
N LYS A 6 21.80 -6.05 2.47
CA LYS A 6 21.38 -7.45 2.48
C LYS A 6 20.22 -7.65 3.46
N PHE A 7 20.29 -7.02 4.63
CA PHE A 7 19.17 -6.97 5.59
C PHE A 7 17.90 -6.35 4.99
N GLN A 8 18.03 -5.23 4.27
CA GLN A 8 16.91 -4.54 3.61
C GLN A 8 16.30 -5.34 2.44
N LYS A 9 17.10 -6.12 1.71
CA LYS A 9 16.63 -6.91 0.55
C LYS A 9 16.03 -8.26 0.96
N GLU A 10 16.69 -8.99 1.85
CA GLU A 10 16.33 -10.39 2.17
C GLU A 10 15.49 -10.47 3.44
N LEU A 11 15.96 -9.86 4.54
CA LEU A 11 15.33 -10.05 5.85
C LEU A 11 14.04 -9.25 6.01
N VAL A 12 13.99 -8.00 5.54
CA VAL A 12 12.77 -7.18 5.66
C VAL A 12 11.59 -7.83 4.95
N SER A 13 11.77 -8.32 3.73
CA SER A 13 10.74 -9.06 2.98
C SER A 13 10.29 -10.32 3.73
N GLN A 14 11.22 -11.08 4.31
CA GLN A 14 10.90 -12.30 5.07
C GLN A 14 10.18 -11.98 6.39
N VAL A 15 10.58 -10.92 7.09
CA VAL A 15 9.92 -10.46 8.32
C VAL A 15 8.51 -9.98 8.00
N LEU A 16 8.31 -9.20 6.94
CA LEU A 16 6.99 -8.78 6.49
C LEU A 16 6.12 -9.97 6.07
N LEU A 17 6.68 -10.98 5.42
CA LEU A 17 5.96 -12.21 5.11
C LEU A 17 5.56 -12.98 6.37
N ASN A 18 6.44 -13.09 7.36
CA ASN A 18 6.13 -13.75 8.62
C ASN A 18 5.06 -12.98 9.41
N ILE A 19 5.13 -11.64 9.43
CA ILE A 19 4.09 -10.79 10.02
C ILE A 19 2.77 -11.00 9.31
N LYS A 20 2.77 -11.07 7.96
CA LYS A 20 1.57 -11.37 7.18
C LYS A 20 0.93 -12.69 7.60
N LEU A 21 1.72 -13.76 7.63
CA LEU A 21 1.24 -15.09 8.01
C LEU A 21 0.70 -15.11 9.44
N LEU A 22 1.40 -14.44 10.36
CA LEU A 22 0.96 -14.30 11.74
C LEU A 22 -0.37 -13.56 11.83
N CYS A 23 -0.49 -12.40 11.18
CA CYS A 23 -1.70 -11.58 11.16
C CYS A 23 -2.90 -12.33 10.58
N VAL A 24 -2.73 -12.99 9.43
CA VAL A 24 -3.81 -13.77 8.80
C VAL A 24 -4.25 -14.92 9.69
N ASN A 25 -3.32 -15.66 10.31
CA ASN A 25 -3.65 -16.74 11.23
C ASN A 25 -4.33 -16.23 12.50
N ILE A 26 -3.85 -15.13 13.07
CA ILE A 26 -4.43 -14.52 14.26
C ILE A 26 -5.85 -14.02 13.99
N GLU A 27 -6.07 -13.29 12.90
CA GLU A 27 -7.38 -12.68 12.64
C GLU A 27 -8.45 -13.71 12.25
N SER A 28 -8.05 -14.84 11.66
CA SER A 28 -8.95 -15.93 11.29
C SER A 28 -9.24 -16.94 12.41
N GLN A 29 -8.34 -17.09 13.39
CA GLN A 29 -8.45 -18.11 14.45
C GLN A 29 -8.77 -17.57 15.83
N PHE A 30 -8.68 -16.25 16.06
CA PHE A 30 -9.01 -15.70 17.38
C PHE A 30 -10.51 -15.72 17.64
N GLU A 31 -10.86 -16.23 18.82
CA GLU A 31 -12.14 -15.99 19.46
C GLU A 31 -12.34 -14.49 19.69
N GLU A 32 -13.60 -14.06 19.77
CA GLU A 32 -14.00 -12.65 19.80
C GLU A 32 -13.26 -11.83 20.88
N GLU A 33 -13.03 -12.41 22.06
CA GLU A 33 -12.31 -11.74 23.16
C GLU A 33 -10.80 -11.51 22.89
N LEU A 34 -10.14 -12.44 22.18
CA LEU A 34 -8.73 -12.27 21.80
C LEU A 34 -8.60 -11.30 20.62
N PHE A 35 -9.57 -11.31 19.71
CA PHE A 35 -9.66 -10.35 18.63
C PHE A 35 -9.83 -8.92 19.16
N GLU A 36 -10.67 -8.71 20.18
CA GLU A 36 -10.84 -7.40 20.85
C GLU A 36 -9.53 -6.85 21.45
N LYS A 37 -8.63 -7.72 21.91
CA LYS A 37 -7.31 -7.32 22.43
C LYS A 37 -6.28 -7.08 21.31
N PHE A 38 -6.40 -7.80 20.20
CA PHE A 38 -5.48 -7.70 19.07
C PHE A 38 -5.77 -6.49 18.15
N ALA A 39 -7.04 -6.23 17.86
CA ALA A 39 -7.44 -5.16 16.95
C ALA A 39 -6.90 -3.76 17.37
N PRO A 40 -6.88 -3.36 18.65
CA PRO A 40 -6.24 -2.12 19.10
C PRO A 40 -4.74 -2.06 18.80
N ILE A 41 -4.02 -3.19 18.86
CA ILE A 41 -2.58 -3.26 18.56
C ILE A 41 -2.35 -2.98 17.07
N VAL A 42 -3.14 -3.61 16.20
CA VAL A 42 -3.10 -3.36 14.75
C VAL A 42 -3.41 -1.88 14.47
N LYS A 43 -4.50 -1.36 15.05
CA LYS A 43 -4.92 0.04 14.89
C LYS A 43 -3.83 1.01 15.31
N SER A 44 -3.27 0.82 16.50
CA SER A 44 -2.18 1.66 17.05
C SER A 44 -0.92 1.60 16.18
N THR A 45 -0.57 0.41 15.69
CA THR A 45 0.60 0.21 14.81
C THR A 45 0.43 0.98 13.50
N ILE A 46 -0.74 0.87 12.86
CA ILE A 46 -1.06 1.62 11.64
C ILE A 46 -0.98 3.12 11.89
N SER A 47 -1.64 3.62 12.95
CA SER A 47 -1.62 5.05 13.26
C SER A 47 -0.21 5.57 13.52
N SER A 48 0.61 4.82 14.27
CA SER A 48 2.01 5.17 14.53
C SER A 48 2.84 5.22 13.24
N MET A 49 2.67 4.24 12.34
CA MET A 49 3.34 4.22 11.03
C MET A 49 2.93 5.41 10.17
N ILE A 50 1.62 5.71 10.09
CA ILE A 50 1.09 6.86 9.34
C ILE A 50 1.66 8.17 9.88
N SER A 51 1.65 8.38 11.20
CA SER A 51 2.21 9.60 11.80
C SER A 51 3.70 9.76 11.48
N LYS A 52 4.47 8.68 11.55
CA LYS A 52 5.89 8.68 11.21
C LYS A 52 6.12 8.98 9.73
N LEU A 53 5.37 8.35 8.83
CA LEU A 53 5.47 8.58 7.39
C LEU A 53 5.12 10.03 7.04
N SER A 54 4.03 10.56 7.58
CA SER A 54 3.60 11.95 7.37
C SER A 54 4.69 12.93 7.77
N LEU A 55 5.32 12.72 8.93
CA LEU A 55 6.43 13.54 9.41
C LEU A 55 7.66 13.46 8.50
N ILE A 56 8.06 12.26 8.08
CA ILE A 56 9.28 12.10 7.25
C ILE A 56 9.06 12.64 5.84
N MET A 57 7.89 12.41 5.22
CA MET A 57 7.58 12.95 3.89
C MET A 57 7.39 14.47 3.89
N SER A 58 7.12 15.08 5.05
CA SER A 58 7.13 16.54 5.18
C SER A 58 8.55 17.14 5.27
N GLN A 59 9.57 16.31 5.53
CA GLN A 59 10.95 16.70 5.71
C GLN A 59 11.81 16.16 4.55
N ASN A 60 12.07 17.02 3.56
CA ASN A 60 13.01 16.84 2.43
C ASN A 60 13.48 15.38 2.16
N GLU A 61 12.83 14.70 1.22
CA GLU A 61 12.88 13.24 0.96
C GLU A 61 14.25 12.69 0.45
N ARG A 62 15.31 13.50 0.44
CA ARG A 62 16.56 13.19 -0.28
C ARG A 62 17.52 12.25 0.46
N ASN A 63 17.28 11.96 1.74
CA ASN A 63 18.12 11.04 2.50
C ASN A 63 17.74 9.57 2.19
N GLU A 64 18.71 8.74 1.78
CA GLU A 64 18.51 7.31 1.51
C GLU A 64 17.90 6.53 2.68
N VAL A 65 18.24 6.94 3.92
CA VAL A 65 17.65 6.36 5.13
C VAL A 65 16.16 6.68 5.19
N ASN A 66 15.77 7.91 4.89
CA ASN A 66 14.37 8.34 4.88
C ASN A 66 13.60 7.63 3.76
N ILE A 67 14.18 7.49 2.56
CA ILE A 67 13.58 6.75 1.45
C ILE A 67 13.27 5.31 1.86
N SER A 68 14.23 4.62 2.48
CA SER A 68 14.04 3.24 2.95
C SER A 68 12.93 3.15 4.01
N ILE A 69 12.90 4.08 4.98
CA ILE A 69 11.85 4.14 6.01
C ILE A 69 10.48 4.39 5.38
N ILE A 70 10.39 5.31 4.42
CA ILE A 70 9.14 5.64 3.72
C ILE A 70 8.60 4.41 2.99
N LYS A 71 9.41 3.76 2.15
CA LYS A 71 8.99 2.57 1.40
C LYS A 71 8.54 1.44 2.32
N ASN A 72 9.36 1.10 3.31
CA ASN A 72 9.06 -0.01 4.21
C ASN A 72 7.83 0.28 5.07
N GLY A 73 7.66 1.54 5.51
CA GLY A 73 6.47 1.96 6.26
C GLY A 73 5.19 1.87 5.42
N MET A 74 5.23 2.30 4.15
CA MET A 74 4.10 2.12 3.23
C MET A 74 3.76 0.64 3.03
N MET A 75 4.76 -0.19 2.75
CA MET A 75 4.55 -1.64 2.55
C MET A 75 4.01 -2.33 3.81
N ALA A 76 4.54 -2.00 4.99
CA ALA A 76 4.07 -2.54 6.27
C ALA A 76 2.62 -2.10 6.58
N THR A 77 2.28 -0.85 6.27
CA THR A 77 0.91 -0.35 6.46
C THR A 77 -0.08 -1.06 5.54
N VAL A 78 0.26 -1.24 4.26
CA VAL A 78 -0.55 -2.04 3.32
C VAL A 78 -0.66 -3.48 3.79
N LEU A 79 0.42 -4.06 4.31
CA LEU A 79 0.41 -5.41 4.83
C LEU A 79 -0.64 -5.57 5.94
N LEU A 80 -0.68 -4.64 6.89
CA LEU A 80 -1.66 -4.66 7.98
C LEU A 80 -3.10 -4.48 7.45
N PHE A 81 -3.34 -3.55 6.54
CA PHE A 81 -4.66 -3.39 5.91
C PHE A 81 -5.14 -4.64 5.18
N THR A 82 -4.23 -5.34 4.52
CA THR A 82 -4.57 -6.53 3.69
C THR A 82 -4.56 -7.84 4.46
N SER A 83 -3.92 -7.88 5.63
CA SER A 83 -3.81 -9.08 6.48
C SER A 83 -4.74 -9.03 7.69
N CYS A 84 -5.19 -7.83 8.07
CA CYS A 84 -6.10 -7.60 9.19
C CYS A 84 -7.37 -6.81 8.78
N PRO A 85 -8.12 -7.21 7.73
CA PRO A 85 -9.28 -6.45 7.24
C PRO A 85 -10.35 -6.18 8.29
N LYS A 86 -10.66 -7.13 9.19
CA LYS A 86 -11.70 -6.93 10.24
C LYS A 86 -11.30 -5.81 11.18
N SER A 87 -10.04 -5.78 11.58
CA SER A 87 -9.49 -4.74 12.46
C SER A 87 -9.49 -3.36 11.80
N CYS A 88 -9.37 -3.31 10.47
CA CYS A 88 -9.10 -2.10 9.72
C CYS A 88 -10.33 -1.46 9.05
N VAL A 89 -11.42 -2.21 8.83
CA VAL A 89 -12.54 -1.75 7.98
C VAL A 89 -13.18 -0.45 8.47
N GLN A 90 -13.24 -0.25 9.79
CA GLN A 90 -13.82 0.94 10.43
C GLN A 90 -12.79 2.08 10.65
N MET A 91 -11.52 1.89 10.30
CA MET A 91 -10.47 2.89 10.48
C MET A 91 -10.49 3.98 9.40
N HIS A 92 -11.64 4.63 9.17
CA HIS A 92 -11.82 5.57 8.06
C HIS A 92 -10.80 6.71 8.07
N THR A 93 -10.48 7.27 9.25
CA THR A 93 -9.46 8.32 9.38
C THR A 93 -8.08 7.83 8.92
N SER A 94 -7.64 6.66 9.39
CA SER A 94 -6.33 6.11 8.99
C SER A 94 -6.29 5.67 7.53
N GLN A 95 -7.40 5.15 6.97
CA GLN A 95 -7.50 4.87 5.54
C GLN A 95 -7.36 6.15 4.71
N LYS A 96 -7.98 7.26 5.14
CA LYS A 96 -7.85 8.57 4.51
C LYS A 96 -6.43 9.12 4.63
N ASP A 97 -5.86 9.15 5.83
CA ASP A 97 -4.50 9.67 6.05
C ASP A 97 -3.46 8.87 5.24
N PHE A 98 -3.63 7.55 5.15
CA PHE A 98 -2.76 6.72 4.33
C PHE A 98 -2.95 6.95 2.83
N THR A 99 -4.18 7.21 2.38
CA THR A 99 -4.45 7.63 0.99
C THR A 99 -3.68 8.92 0.66
N GLU A 100 -3.66 9.89 1.57
CA GLU A 100 -2.91 11.14 1.39
C GLU A 100 -1.39 10.91 1.31
N ILE A 101 -0.85 9.99 2.13
CA ILE A 101 0.56 9.56 2.06
C ILE A 101 0.87 8.95 0.69
N LEU A 102 0.04 8.02 0.22
CA LEU A 102 0.23 7.39 -1.09
C LEU A 102 0.17 8.43 -2.22
N ASN A 103 -0.79 9.35 -2.15
CA ASN A 103 -0.91 10.42 -3.13
C ASN A 103 0.35 11.30 -3.18
N LYS A 104 0.87 11.73 -2.01
CA LYS A 104 2.16 12.44 -1.94
C LYS A 104 3.29 11.60 -2.55
N GLY A 105 3.29 10.31 -2.29
CA GLY A 105 4.27 9.37 -2.84
C GLY A 105 4.30 9.34 -4.37
N PHE A 106 3.14 9.45 -5.05
CA PHE A 106 3.09 9.50 -6.51
C PHE A 106 3.93 10.66 -7.07
N TYR A 107 3.85 11.83 -6.43
CA TYR A 107 4.53 13.05 -6.84
C TYR A 107 5.93 13.22 -6.24
N SER A 108 6.48 12.19 -5.57
CA SER A 108 7.85 12.25 -5.02
C SER A 108 8.89 12.49 -6.12
N GLU A 109 9.94 13.25 -5.79
CA GLU A 109 11.13 13.38 -6.64
C GLU A 109 11.91 12.06 -6.73
N ASN A 110 11.69 11.13 -5.79
CA ASN A 110 12.36 9.84 -5.77
C ASN A 110 11.50 8.76 -6.44
N ALA A 111 11.95 8.26 -7.59
CA ALA A 111 11.23 7.24 -8.36
C ALA A 111 10.93 5.96 -7.54
N ALA A 112 11.78 5.58 -6.57
CA ALA A 112 11.52 4.40 -5.75
C ALA A 112 10.34 4.61 -4.78
N ILE A 113 10.15 5.82 -4.26
CA ILE A 113 8.97 6.18 -3.46
C ILE A 113 7.72 6.15 -4.34
N SER A 114 7.76 6.78 -5.52
CA SER A 114 6.63 6.78 -6.47
C SER A 114 6.22 5.36 -6.87
N ILE A 115 7.19 4.52 -7.25
CA ILE A 115 6.95 3.11 -7.60
C ILE A 115 6.34 2.36 -6.42
N THR A 116 6.89 2.53 -5.22
CA THR A 116 6.37 1.82 -4.03
C THR A 116 4.94 2.26 -3.72
N SER A 117 4.63 3.56 -3.85
CA SER A 117 3.28 4.07 -3.63
C SER A 117 2.27 3.50 -4.64
N LEU A 118 2.64 3.41 -5.92
CA LEU A 118 1.82 2.80 -6.97
C LEU A 118 1.59 1.30 -6.71
N GLN A 119 2.64 0.57 -6.32
CA GLN A 119 2.54 -0.85 -5.94
C GLN A 119 1.65 -1.07 -4.71
N CYS A 120 1.76 -0.18 -3.71
CA CYS A 120 0.90 -0.18 -2.52
C CYS A 120 -0.56 0.04 -2.89
N THR A 121 -0.83 1.05 -3.74
CA THR A 121 -2.16 1.37 -4.26
C THR A 121 -2.76 0.18 -5.00
N ARG A 122 -2.02 -0.41 -5.94
CA ARG A 122 -2.43 -1.62 -6.66
C ARG A 122 -2.80 -2.77 -5.72
N THR A 123 -2.00 -2.97 -4.67
CA THR A 123 -2.21 -4.06 -3.71
C THR A 123 -3.48 -3.88 -2.88
N LEU A 124 -3.81 -2.63 -2.51
CA LEU A 124 -5.04 -2.32 -1.77
C LEU A 124 -6.30 -2.48 -2.63
N ILE A 125 -6.21 -2.14 -3.91
CA ILE A 125 -7.33 -2.24 -4.86
C ILE A 125 -7.59 -3.69 -5.27
N LEU A 126 -6.54 -4.48 -5.45
CA LEU A 126 -6.67 -5.92 -5.71
C LEU A 126 -6.95 -6.74 -4.45
N LEU A 127 -7.24 -6.11 -3.30
CA LEU A 127 -7.54 -6.85 -2.08
C LEU A 127 -8.81 -7.69 -2.24
N SER A 128 -9.81 -7.18 -2.95
CA SER A 128 -11.08 -7.88 -3.21
C SER A 128 -10.95 -9.05 -4.20
N SER A 129 -9.92 -9.08 -5.04
CA SER A 129 -9.77 -10.05 -6.14
C SER A 129 -8.80 -11.20 -5.82
N LYS A 130 -8.29 -11.31 -4.59
CA LYS A 130 -7.33 -12.37 -4.23
C LYS A 130 -8.07 -13.70 -3.98
N PRO A 131 -7.72 -14.78 -4.70
CA PRO A 131 -8.32 -16.09 -4.49
C PRO A 131 -8.04 -16.56 -3.07
N THR A 132 -9.13 -16.86 -2.38
CA THR A 132 -9.21 -17.12 -0.94
C THR A 132 -8.74 -18.55 -0.65
N ASN A 133 -7.44 -18.80 -0.71
CA ASN A 133 -6.87 -20.13 -0.43
C ASN A 133 -6.84 -20.50 1.08
N MET A 134 -7.48 -19.72 1.94
CA MET A 134 -7.62 -20.00 3.37
C MET A 134 -9.10 -19.84 3.74
N THR A 135 -9.57 -20.73 4.61
CA THR A 135 -10.91 -20.77 5.22
C THR A 135 -11.26 -19.47 5.92
N LEU A 136 -11.61 -18.45 5.14
CA LEU A 136 -12.13 -17.18 5.59
C LEU A 136 -13.66 -17.34 5.70
N THR A 137 -14.23 -16.94 6.83
CA THR A 137 -15.69 -16.97 7.00
C THR A 137 -16.33 -15.92 6.08
N ASN A 138 -17.62 -16.07 5.74
CA ASN A 138 -18.33 -15.14 4.85
C ASN A 138 -18.23 -13.65 5.27
N ASN A 139 -18.00 -13.38 6.56
CA ASN A 139 -17.83 -12.02 7.07
C ASN A 139 -16.50 -11.39 6.59
N ASP A 140 -15.38 -12.13 6.67
CA ASP A 140 -14.02 -11.67 6.32
C ASP A 140 -13.89 -11.25 4.85
N ILE A 141 -14.63 -11.94 3.98
CA ILE A 141 -14.76 -11.61 2.55
C ILE A 141 -15.47 -10.26 2.40
N SER A 142 -16.48 -9.97 3.23
CA SER A 142 -17.18 -8.67 3.25
C SER A 142 -16.26 -7.53 3.68
N GLU A 143 -15.43 -7.70 4.71
CA GLU A 143 -14.55 -6.62 5.19
C GLU A 143 -13.41 -6.31 4.20
N SER A 144 -12.81 -7.33 3.60
CA SER A 144 -11.75 -7.17 2.60
C SER A 144 -12.27 -6.43 1.35
N VAL A 145 -13.48 -6.76 0.91
CA VAL A 145 -14.16 -6.07 -0.19
C VAL A 145 -14.45 -4.61 0.16
N LYS A 146 -14.96 -4.32 1.38
CA LYS A 146 -15.22 -2.95 1.83
C LYS A 146 -13.94 -2.09 1.86
N ILE A 147 -12.83 -2.63 2.37
CA ILE A 147 -11.54 -1.93 2.37
C ILE A 147 -11.07 -1.66 0.95
N SER A 148 -11.13 -2.67 0.08
CA SER A 148 -10.78 -2.54 -1.35
C SER A 148 -11.58 -1.43 -2.02
N GLN A 149 -12.90 -1.42 -1.82
CA GLN A 149 -13.80 -0.40 -2.39
C GLN A 149 -13.49 1.00 -1.87
N ASN A 150 -13.23 1.16 -0.57
CA ASN A 150 -12.86 2.44 0.03
C ASN A 150 -11.58 2.99 -0.60
N PHE A 151 -10.53 2.17 -0.71
CA PHE A 151 -9.28 2.60 -1.33
C PHE A 151 -9.41 2.81 -2.83
N THR A 152 -10.18 1.98 -3.54
CA THR A 152 -10.45 2.17 -4.98
C THR A 152 -11.10 3.52 -5.24
N LYS A 153 -12.15 3.84 -4.48
CA LYS A 153 -12.86 5.13 -4.59
C LYS A 153 -11.96 6.32 -4.29
N ALA A 154 -11.04 6.19 -3.35
CA ALA A 154 -10.16 7.27 -2.93
C ALA A 154 -8.92 7.45 -3.83
N LEU A 155 -8.28 6.35 -4.25
CA LEU A 155 -6.98 6.36 -4.94
C LEU A 155 -7.09 6.40 -6.46
N MET A 156 -8.11 5.79 -7.08
CA MET A 156 -8.20 5.76 -8.54
C MET A 156 -8.32 7.14 -9.20
N PRO A 157 -9.13 8.07 -8.66
CA PRO A 157 -9.11 9.44 -9.16
C PRO A 157 -7.70 10.08 -9.11
N GLN A 158 -6.94 9.81 -8.05
CA GLN A 158 -5.58 10.36 -7.90
C GLN A 158 -4.60 9.74 -8.89
N VAL A 159 -4.66 8.43 -9.13
CA VAL A 159 -3.83 7.77 -10.15
C VAL A 159 -4.13 8.30 -11.55
N ILE A 160 -5.40 8.53 -11.88
CA ILE A 160 -5.79 9.12 -13.18
C ILE A 160 -5.24 10.53 -13.32
N LEU A 161 -5.37 11.37 -12.28
CA LEU A 161 -4.81 12.73 -12.28
C LEU A 161 -3.28 12.71 -12.40
N PHE A 162 -2.62 11.78 -11.72
CA PHE A 162 -1.18 11.61 -11.81
C PHE A 162 -0.75 11.21 -13.21
N ILE A 163 -1.37 10.19 -13.82
CA ILE A 163 -1.08 9.78 -15.21
C ILE A 163 -1.31 10.94 -16.19
N LYS A 164 -2.39 11.70 -16.01
CA LYS A 164 -2.64 12.90 -16.82
C LYS A 164 -1.50 13.91 -16.68
N SER A 165 -1.03 14.17 -15.46
CA SER A 165 0.10 15.07 -15.22
C SER A 165 1.40 14.58 -15.84
N LEU A 166 1.65 13.26 -15.85
CA LEU A 166 2.78 12.66 -16.55
C LEU A 166 2.66 12.88 -18.06
N ASN A 167 1.49 12.60 -18.62
CA ASN A 167 1.25 12.79 -20.05
C ASN A 167 1.40 14.26 -20.48
N GLU A 168 0.96 15.22 -19.65
CA GLU A 168 1.15 16.65 -19.93
C GLU A 168 2.63 17.07 -19.84
N LYS A 169 3.35 16.57 -18.82
CA LYS A 169 4.76 16.89 -18.58
C LYS A 169 5.69 16.30 -19.63
N TYR A 170 5.40 15.08 -20.09
CA TYR A 170 6.25 14.32 -21.00
C TYR A 170 5.64 14.16 -22.41
N LYS A 171 4.68 15.01 -22.76
CA LYS A 171 4.06 15.02 -24.09
C LYS A 171 5.14 15.27 -25.14
N ASN A 172 5.40 14.28 -25.99
CA ASN A 172 6.47 14.28 -27.01
C ASN A 172 7.91 14.23 -26.44
N HIS A 173 8.08 13.84 -25.18
CA HIS A 173 9.41 13.63 -24.61
C HIS A 173 9.98 12.29 -25.08
N VAL A 174 11.19 12.31 -25.63
CA VAL A 174 11.92 11.11 -26.04
C VAL A 174 12.80 10.70 -24.86
N PHE A 175 12.40 9.65 -24.14
CA PHE A 175 13.15 9.16 -23.00
C PHE A 175 14.53 8.65 -23.43
N SER A 176 15.56 9.19 -22.79
CA SER A 176 16.94 8.71 -22.91
C SER A 176 17.20 7.53 -21.98
N GLN A 177 18.33 6.80 -22.17
CA GLN A 177 18.72 5.71 -21.26
C GLN A 177 18.90 6.18 -19.81
N ASP A 178 19.31 7.43 -19.60
CA ASP A 178 19.51 8.02 -18.27
C ASP A 178 18.19 8.30 -17.53
N GLU A 179 17.04 8.23 -18.23
CA GLU A 179 15.71 8.46 -17.67
C GLU A 179 14.93 7.17 -17.40
N ALA A 180 15.62 6.02 -17.37
CA ALA A 180 15.02 4.70 -17.15
C ALA A 180 14.14 4.64 -15.88
N SER A 181 14.52 5.36 -14.81
CA SER A 181 13.71 5.42 -13.58
C SER A 181 12.36 6.10 -13.79
N MET A 182 12.28 7.10 -14.67
CA MET A 182 11.04 7.79 -15.00
C MET A 182 10.11 6.91 -15.82
N LEU A 183 10.68 6.14 -16.76
CA LEU A 183 9.93 5.15 -17.55
C LEU A 183 9.29 4.09 -16.64
N ASN A 184 10.01 3.61 -15.62
CA ASN A 184 9.49 2.66 -14.64
C ASN A 184 8.30 3.23 -13.84
N VAL A 185 8.31 4.54 -13.52
CA VAL A 185 7.17 5.19 -12.86
C VAL A 185 5.95 5.24 -13.78
N VAL A 186 6.14 5.55 -15.07
CA VAL A 186 5.06 5.53 -16.06
C VAL A 186 4.48 4.11 -16.20
N GLU A 187 5.35 3.10 -16.32
CA GLU A 187 4.95 1.70 -16.44
C GLU A 187 4.12 1.24 -15.23
N GLU A 188 4.59 1.51 -14.00
CA GLU A 188 3.85 1.17 -12.80
C GLU A 188 2.54 1.95 -12.67
N SER A 189 2.46 3.18 -13.20
CA SER A 189 1.23 3.96 -13.22
C SER A 189 0.19 3.32 -14.13
N VAL A 190 0.60 2.90 -15.33
CA VAL A 190 -0.26 2.17 -16.27
C VAL A 190 -0.71 0.83 -15.68
N LYS A 191 0.21 0.04 -15.12
CA LYS A 191 -0.13 -1.22 -14.44
C LYS A 191 -1.15 -1.00 -13.33
N THR A 192 -1.00 0.07 -12.55
CA THR A 192 -1.93 0.41 -11.47
C THR A 192 -3.31 0.76 -12.03
N LEU A 193 -3.39 1.57 -13.09
CA LEU A 193 -4.66 1.89 -13.75
C LEU A 193 -5.37 0.64 -14.31
N LEU A 194 -4.62 -0.27 -14.94
CA LEU A 194 -5.17 -1.49 -15.52
C LEU A 194 -5.75 -2.45 -14.48
N THR A 195 -5.41 -2.30 -13.20
CA THR A 195 -5.96 -3.15 -12.14
C THR A 195 -7.44 -2.93 -11.87
N ILE A 196 -8.01 -1.81 -12.31
CA ILE A 196 -9.46 -1.55 -12.29
C ILE A 196 -10.22 -2.64 -13.07
N ASN A 197 -9.65 -3.11 -14.18
CA ASN A 197 -10.30 -4.13 -15.01
C ASN A 197 -10.45 -5.48 -14.30
N ALA A 198 -9.51 -5.81 -13.41
CA ALA A 198 -9.59 -7.04 -12.61
C ALA A 198 -10.70 -6.93 -11.55
N VAL A 199 -10.82 -5.80 -10.88
CA VAL A 199 -11.85 -5.58 -9.84
C VAL A 199 -13.26 -5.48 -10.44
N ALA A 200 -13.39 -4.92 -11.66
CA ALA A 200 -14.67 -4.79 -12.35
C ALA A 200 -15.24 -6.13 -12.85
N GLN A 201 -14.39 -7.09 -13.21
CA GLN A 201 -14.80 -8.42 -13.67
C GLN A 201 -15.32 -9.31 -12.53
N ASP A 202 -14.79 -9.16 -11.31
CA ASP A 202 -15.24 -9.91 -10.12
C ASP A 202 -16.56 -9.37 -9.52
N SER A 203 -17.09 -8.25 -10.05
CA SER A 203 -18.30 -7.58 -9.56
C SER A 203 -19.56 -7.84 -10.43
N GLN A 204 -19.45 -8.68 -11.46
CA GLN A 204 -20.54 -9.06 -12.39
C GLN A 204 -20.94 -10.53 -12.18
#